data_AF-A0AAD4CYN1-F1
#
_entry.id   AF-A0AAD4CYN1-F1
#
_cell.length_a   1.000
_cell.length_b   1.000
_cell.length_c   1.000
_cell.angle_alpha   90.00
_cell.angle_beta   90.00
_cell.angle_gamma   90.00
#
_symmetry.space_group_name_H-M   'P 1'
#
loop_
_entity.id
_entity.type
_entity.pdbx_description
1 polymer ?
#
loop_
_entity_poly.entity_id
_entity_poly.type
_entity_poly.pdbx_seq_one_letter_code
_entity_poly.pdbx_strand_id
1 'polypeptide(L)'
;MALPHSRSYTLRKTDRKTTILRPVGQPDSAPPAFSIETHSMSKPNVIAFRGPPHSSAPIGDARFHSFSSSVDVTVRGQPVHMKMSQLSGSFSIESPRGQKMKWHLSQSTGSSWTLRDASGANLAQLKSHGIPGLGGEKRLDILVPCDEGLVELIVVTGLAAVTLHKQIKQAAEGGGDAVSALVGA
;
A
#
# COMPACT_ATOMS: atom_id res chain seq x y z
N MET A 1 -23.77 7.12 14.86
CA MET A 1 -22.68 6.13 14.80
C MET A 1 -21.37 6.89 14.72
N ALA A 2 -20.57 6.91 15.79
CA ALA A 2 -19.33 7.69 15.83
C ALA A 2 -18.28 7.02 14.92
N LEU A 3 -17.70 7.79 13.99
CA LEU A 3 -16.56 7.31 13.20
C LEU A 3 -15.39 7.07 14.17
N PRO A 4 -14.74 5.90 14.15
CA PRO A 4 -13.66 5.62 15.09
C PRO A 4 -12.49 6.60 14.89
N HIS A 5 -11.74 6.79 15.97
CA HIS A 5 -10.47 7.51 16.01
C HIS A 5 -9.51 7.00 14.92
N SER A 6 -8.48 7.80 14.63
CA SER A 6 -7.35 7.42 13.79
C SER A 6 -6.95 5.95 13.97
N ARG A 7 -6.68 5.26 12.86
CA ARG A 7 -6.39 3.83 12.84
C ARG A 7 -4.94 3.61 12.48
N SER A 8 -4.26 2.72 13.18
CA SER A 8 -2.88 2.37 12.85
C SER A 8 -2.73 0.86 12.68
N TYR A 9 -1.98 0.47 11.66
CA TYR A 9 -1.68 -0.92 11.35
C TYR A 9 -0.18 -1.15 11.26
N THR A 10 0.31 -2.22 11.86
CA THR A 10 1.66 -2.74 11.63
C THR A 10 1.66 -3.61 10.39
N LEU A 11 2.71 -3.51 9.57
CA LEU A 11 2.89 -4.24 8.33
C LEU A 11 4.03 -5.22 8.50
N ARG A 12 3.72 -6.51 8.38
CA ARG A 12 4.70 -7.59 8.48
C ARG A 12 4.64 -8.47 7.25
N LYS A 13 5.80 -8.79 6.67
CA LYS A 13 5.88 -9.85 5.67
C LYS A 13 5.83 -11.20 6.37
N THR A 14 4.93 -12.08 5.94
CA THR A 14 4.90 -13.49 6.38
C THR A 14 5.74 -14.36 5.47
N ASP A 15 5.79 -14.02 4.19
CA ASP A 15 6.62 -14.67 3.19
C ASP A 15 7.05 -13.65 2.11
N ARG A 16 7.58 -14.13 0.97
CA ARG A 16 8.06 -13.26 -0.10
C ARG A 16 6.95 -12.46 -0.79
N LYS A 17 5.74 -13.01 -0.86
CA LYS A 17 4.58 -12.49 -1.61
C LYS A 17 3.52 -11.89 -0.68
N THR A 18 3.44 -12.33 0.56
CA THR A 18 2.34 -11.97 1.48
C THR A 18 2.80 -10.96 2.53
N THR A 19 2.05 -9.87 2.65
CA THR A 19 2.16 -8.88 3.73
C THR A 19 0.85 -8.85 4.51
N ILE A 20 0.93 -8.93 5.83
CA ILE A 20 -0.22 -8.83 6.71
C ILE A 20 -0.23 -7.49 7.44
N LEU A 21 -1.43 -6.95 7.64
CA LEU A 21 -1.69 -5.74 8.39
C LEU A 21 -2.42 -6.11 9.68
N ARG A 22 -1.84 -5.77 10.84
CA ARG A 22 -2.50 -5.93 12.14
C ARG A 22 -2.75 -4.58 12.78
N PRO A 23 -3.89 -4.37 13.47
CA PRO A 23 -4.06 -3.17 14.28
C PRO A 23 -2.93 -3.07 15.31
N VAL A 24 -2.40 -1.86 15.50
CA VAL A 24 -1.32 -1.63 16.47
C VAL A 24 -1.79 -1.98 17.88
N GLY A 25 -0.90 -2.62 18.65
CA GLY A 25 -1.19 -3.08 20.01
C GLY A 25 -1.81 -4.47 20.09
N GLN A 26 -2.14 -5.09 18.95
CA GLN A 26 -2.54 -6.50 18.92
C GLN A 26 -1.32 -7.42 18.99
N PRO A 27 -1.44 -8.59 19.65
CA PRO A 27 -0.36 -9.57 19.70
C PRO A 27 -0.10 -10.19 18.33
N ASP A 28 1.10 -10.74 18.13
CA ASP A 28 1.49 -11.40 16.87
C ASP A 28 0.64 -12.62 16.53
N SER A 29 0.02 -13.26 17.52
CA SER A 29 -0.91 -14.38 17.34
C SER A 29 -2.30 -13.94 16.88
N ALA A 30 -2.65 -12.65 16.96
CA ALA A 30 -3.95 -12.17 16.55
C ALA A 30 -4.13 -12.31 15.02
N PRO A 31 -5.37 -12.64 14.56
CA PRO A 31 -5.68 -12.62 13.14
C PRO A 31 -5.39 -11.25 12.51
N PRO A 32 -4.90 -11.20 11.27
CA PRO A 32 -4.67 -9.94 10.58
C PRO A 32 -5.99 -9.24 10.27
N ALA A 33 -6.00 -7.90 10.28
CA ALA A 33 -7.12 -7.12 9.79
C ALA A 33 -7.21 -7.16 8.26
N PHE A 34 -6.04 -7.13 7.60
CA PHE A 34 -5.92 -7.30 6.15
C PHE A 34 -4.72 -8.16 5.81
N SER A 35 -4.79 -8.84 4.67
CA SER A 35 -3.65 -9.51 4.07
C SER A 35 -3.54 -9.12 2.60
N ILE A 36 -2.30 -9.02 2.13
CA ILE A 36 -1.99 -8.49 0.81
C ILE A 36 -0.99 -9.41 0.14
N GLU A 37 -1.39 -9.95 -1.00
CA GLU A 37 -0.56 -10.79 -1.84
C GLU A 37 0.02 -9.96 -2.98
N THR A 38 1.29 -10.20 -3.29
CA THR A 38 2.03 -9.52 -4.34
C THR A 38 2.59 -10.51 -5.34
N HIS A 39 2.34 -10.24 -6.62
CA HIS A 39 2.74 -11.08 -7.73
C HIS A 39 3.58 -10.24 -8.71
N SER A 40 4.85 -10.62 -8.87
CA SER A 40 5.77 -9.96 -9.80
C SER A 40 5.55 -10.37 -11.26
N MET A 41 5.19 -11.64 -11.48
CA MET A 41 5.15 -12.26 -12.82
C MET A 41 3.74 -12.51 -13.35
N SER A 42 2.70 -12.34 -12.52
CA SER A 42 1.30 -12.59 -12.90
C SER A 42 0.42 -11.40 -12.52
N LYS A 43 -0.74 -11.33 -13.19
CA LYS A 43 -1.80 -10.37 -12.86
C LYS A 43 -2.92 -11.07 -12.07
N PRO A 44 -3.58 -10.36 -11.14
CA PRO A 44 -3.25 -9.01 -10.65
C PRO A 44 -1.92 -8.99 -9.86
N ASN A 45 -1.24 -7.84 -9.86
CA ASN A 45 0.05 -7.67 -9.17
C ASN A 45 -0.09 -7.54 -7.66
N VAL A 46 -1.23 -7.01 -7.22
CA VAL A 46 -1.58 -6.87 -5.81
C VAL A 46 -3.00 -7.39 -5.64
N ILE A 47 -3.24 -8.21 -4.63
CA ILE A 47 -4.57 -8.62 -4.19
C ILE A 47 -4.66 -8.36 -2.70
N ALA A 48 -5.73 -7.71 -2.26
CA ALA A 48 -5.99 -7.45 -0.85
C ALA A 48 -7.22 -8.22 -0.39
N PHE A 49 -7.13 -8.77 0.81
CA PHE A 49 -8.20 -9.47 1.51
C PHE A 49 -8.45 -8.82 2.85
N ARG A 50 -9.70 -8.96 3.33
CA ARG A 50 -10.03 -8.70 4.72
C ARG A 50 -9.79 -9.98 5.53
N GLY A 51 -9.06 -9.88 6.63
CA GLY A 51 -8.66 -11.06 7.39
C GLY A 51 -7.45 -11.78 6.79
N PRO A 52 -7.28 -13.08 7.10
CA PRO A 52 -6.26 -13.94 6.49
C PRO A 52 -6.42 -14.08 4.96
N PRO A 53 -5.35 -14.43 4.22
CA PRO A 53 -5.43 -14.66 2.78
C PRO A 53 -6.49 -15.71 2.43
N HIS A 54 -7.23 -15.48 1.35
CA HIS A 54 -8.28 -16.38 0.85
C HIS A 54 -9.40 -16.74 1.85
N SER A 55 -9.49 -16.06 3.00
CA SER A 55 -10.58 -16.27 3.96
C SER A 55 -11.92 -15.68 3.50
N SER A 56 -11.88 -14.74 2.54
CA SER A 56 -13.03 -14.04 1.99
C SER A 56 -12.76 -13.61 0.54
N ALA A 57 -13.80 -13.09 -0.14
CA ALA A 57 -13.62 -12.47 -1.44
C ALA A 57 -12.62 -11.29 -1.34
N PRO A 58 -11.76 -11.08 -2.35
CA PRO A 58 -10.84 -9.94 -2.35
C PRO A 58 -11.58 -8.61 -2.17
N ILE A 59 -11.02 -7.74 -1.32
CA ILE A 59 -11.53 -6.37 -1.14
C ILE A 59 -11.03 -5.42 -2.23
N GLY A 60 -9.99 -5.81 -2.97
CA GLY A 60 -9.48 -5.04 -4.09
C GLY A 60 -8.24 -5.68 -4.71
N ASP A 61 -7.91 -5.22 -5.91
CA ASP A 61 -6.75 -5.68 -6.66
C ASP A 61 -6.12 -4.53 -7.46
N ALA A 62 -4.85 -4.68 -7.84
CA ALA A 62 -4.16 -3.74 -8.71
C ALA A 62 -3.39 -4.46 -9.82
N ARG A 63 -3.47 -3.92 -11.05
CA ARG A 63 -2.73 -4.40 -12.24
C ARG A 63 -1.82 -3.28 -12.75
N PHE A 64 -0.52 -3.54 -12.77
CA PHE A 64 0.49 -2.61 -13.27
C PHE A 64 0.72 -2.82 -14.77
N HIS A 65 1.04 -1.76 -15.49
CA HIS A 65 1.29 -1.83 -16.92
C HIS A 65 2.74 -1.49 -17.22
N SER A 66 3.43 -2.27 -18.07
CA SER A 66 4.87 -2.10 -18.29
C SER A 66 5.24 -0.79 -19.00
N PHE A 67 4.33 -0.22 -19.79
CA PHE A 67 4.56 1.00 -20.58
C PHE A 67 3.57 2.12 -20.28
N SER A 68 2.75 1.98 -19.23
CA SER A 68 1.79 3.00 -18.85
C SER A 68 2.05 3.43 -17.41
N SER A 69 1.87 4.73 -17.17
CA SER A 69 1.85 5.28 -15.81
C SER A 69 0.53 5.00 -15.08
N SER A 70 -0.48 4.51 -15.79
CA SER A 70 -1.77 4.16 -15.19
C SER A 70 -1.70 2.78 -14.53
N VAL A 71 -2.48 2.62 -13.47
CA VAL A 71 -2.65 1.36 -12.75
C VAL A 71 -4.15 1.09 -12.67
N ASP A 72 -4.56 -0.10 -13.12
CA ASP A 72 -5.95 -0.50 -12.97
C ASP A 72 -6.13 -0.99 -11.54
N VAL A 73 -6.89 -0.25 -10.74
CA VAL A 73 -7.21 -0.61 -9.36
C VAL A 73 -8.70 -0.84 -9.24
N THR A 74 -9.07 -1.91 -8.54
CA THR A 74 -10.45 -2.13 -8.10
C THR A 74 -10.51 -2.17 -6.59
N VAL A 75 -11.56 -1.62 -6.00
CA VAL A 75 -11.87 -1.73 -4.58
C VAL A 75 -13.35 -2.06 -4.44
N ARG A 76 -13.67 -3.21 -3.83
CA ARG A 76 -15.03 -3.78 -3.76
C ARG A 76 -15.73 -3.82 -5.13
N GLY A 77 -14.99 -4.18 -6.18
CA GLY A 77 -15.49 -4.23 -7.55
C GLY A 77 -15.71 -2.87 -8.21
N GLN A 78 -15.42 -1.75 -7.53
CA GLN A 78 -15.50 -0.41 -8.10
C GLN A 78 -14.15 0.02 -8.66
N PRO A 79 -14.10 0.60 -9.88
CA PRO A 79 -12.86 1.07 -10.48
C PRO A 79 -12.33 2.30 -9.75
N VAL A 80 -11.03 2.31 -9.48
CA VAL A 80 -10.29 3.41 -8.90
C VAL A 80 -9.21 3.83 -9.90
N HIS A 81 -9.23 5.09 -10.32
CA HIS A 81 -8.21 5.58 -11.25
C HIS A 81 -6.94 5.91 -10.46
N MET A 82 -5.87 5.19 -10.73
CA MET A 82 -4.57 5.42 -10.11
C MET A 82 -3.51 5.68 -11.17
N LYS A 83 -2.72 6.74 -10.99
CA LYS A 83 -1.69 7.14 -11.96
C LYS A 83 -0.40 7.57 -11.28
N MET A 84 0.71 7.00 -11.72
CA MET A 84 2.06 7.34 -11.30
C MET A 84 2.58 8.59 -12.01
N SER A 85 3.28 9.44 -11.28
CA SER A 85 4.16 10.46 -11.84
C SER A 85 5.58 9.91 -11.92
N GLN A 86 6.09 9.69 -13.13
CA GLN A 86 7.49 9.24 -13.33
C GLN A 86 8.50 10.24 -12.78
N LEU A 87 8.21 11.54 -12.86
CA LEU A 87 9.11 12.60 -12.39
C LEU A 87 9.25 12.63 -10.87
N SER A 88 8.13 12.47 -10.13
CA SER A 88 8.12 12.64 -8.67
C SER A 88 8.00 11.33 -7.89
N GLY A 89 7.74 10.21 -8.55
CA GLY A 89 7.41 8.93 -7.93
C GLY A 89 6.06 8.90 -7.18
N SER A 90 5.29 9.98 -7.24
CA SER A 90 3.98 10.08 -6.57
C SER A 90 2.88 9.35 -7.33
N PHE A 91 1.79 9.00 -6.64
CA PHE A 91 0.62 8.35 -7.24
C PHE A 91 -0.63 9.16 -6.97
N SER A 92 -1.29 9.62 -8.02
CA SER A 92 -2.60 10.29 -7.94
C SER A 92 -3.69 9.23 -7.96
N ILE A 93 -4.73 9.43 -7.16
CA ILE A 93 -5.89 8.55 -7.00
C ILE A 93 -7.15 9.37 -7.20
N GLU A 94 -8.09 8.84 -7.98
CA GLU A 94 -9.46 9.31 -8.02
C GLU A 94 -10.39 8.17 -7.59
N SER A 95 -11.08 8.38 -6.47
CA SER A 95 -11.99 7.40 -5.90
C SER A 95 -13.25 7.23 -6.76
N PRO A 96 -14.03 6.15 -6.58
CA PRO A 96 -15.28 5.96 -7.30
C PRO A 96 -16.32 7.07 -7.00
N ARG A 97 -16.13 7.80 -5.89
CA ARG A 97 -16.95 8.95 -5.48
C ARG A 97 -16.42 10.28 -6.04
N GLY A 98 -15.43 10.27 -6.94
CA GLY A 98 -14.81 11.47 -7.52
C GLY A 98 -13.84 12.20 -6.59
N GLN A 99 -13.46 11.61 -5.45
CA GLN A 99 -12.54 12.24 -4.51
C GLN A 99 -11.10 12.07 -4.99
N LYS A 100 -10.37 13.17 -5.06
CA LYS A 100 -8.97 13.18 -5.51
C LYS A 100 -8.02 13.16 -4.32
N MET A 101 -7.08 12.23 -4.36
CA MET A 101 -6.05 12.03 -3.35
C MET A 101 -4.70 11.74 -4.02
N LYS A 102 -3.61 11.89 -3.27
CA LYS A 102 -2.26 11.65 -3.81
C LYS A 102 -1.32 11.07 -2.78
N TRP A 103 -0.70 9.95 -3.11
CA TRP A 103 0.44 9.40 -2.37
C TRP A 103 1.72 10.11 -2.79
N HIS A 104 2.38 10.73 -1.82
CA HIS A 104 3.67 11.37 -1.97
C HIS A 104 4.75 10.51 -1.34
N LEU A 105 5.80 10.20 -2.11
CA LEU A 105 7.03 9.65 -1.56
C LEU A 105 7.83 10.77 -0.90
N SER A 106 8.20 10.58 0.36
CA SER A 106 9.13 11.46 1.07
C SER A 106 10.51 11.33 0.44
N GLN A 107 10.98 12.38 -0.23
CA GLN A 107 12.31 12.40 -0.84
C GLN A 107 13.43 12.35 0.19
N SER A 108 13.21 12.85 1.41
CA SER A 108 14.21 12.82 2.49
C SER A 108 14.47 11.43 3.04
N THR A 109 13.47 10.54 3.03
CA THR A 109 13.62 9.16 3.55
C THR A 109 13.62 8.09 2.46
N GLY A 110 13.21 8.43 1.23
CA GLY A 110 13.11 7.52 0.09
C GLY A 110 12.19 6.31 0.29
N SER A 111 11.44 6.26 1.40
CA SER A 111 10.74 5.06 1.86
C SER A 111 9.42 5.35 2.59
N SER A 112 9.24 6.57 3.09
CA SER A 112 7.99 6.99 3.72
C SER A 112 7.02 7.56 2.69
N TRP A 113 5.74 7.20 2.80
CA TRP A 113 4.67 7.68 1.93
C TRP A 113 3.65 8.47 2.74
N THR A 114 3.08 9.52 2.17
CA THR A 114 1.99 10.29 2.77
C THR A 114 0.86 10.44 1.75
N LEU A 115 -0.35 10.05 2.13
CA LEU A 115 -1.56 10.29 1.35
C LEU A 115 -2.12 11.65 1.74
N ARG A 116 -2.38 12.50 0.75
CA ARG A 116 -3.06 13.78 0.93
C ARG A 116 -4.33 13.85 0.11
N ASP A 117 -5.31 14.59 0.60
CA ASP A 117 -6.48 14.97 -0.21
C ASP A 117 -6.18 16.19 -1.10
N ALA A 118 -7.19 16.62 -1.87
CA ALA A 118 -7.09 17.79 -2.73
C ALA A 118 -6.87 19.12 -1.98
N SER A 119 -7.22 19.21 -0.69
CA SER A 119 -6.96 20.38 0.15
C SER A 119 -5.51 20.41 0.69
N GLY A 120 -4.77 19.31 0.53
CA GLY A 120 -3.44 19.13 1.07
C GLY A 120 -3.41 18.52 2.48
N ALA A 121 -4.56 18.18 3.05
CA ALA A 121 -4.62 17.54 4.36
C ALA A 121 -4.09 16.11 4.30
N ASN A 122 -3.30 15.70 5.29
CA ASN A 122 -2.76 14.35 5.36
C ASN A 122 -3.85 13.37 5.83
N LEU A 123 -4.19 12.40 4.99
CA LEU A 123 -5.16 11.34 5.31
C LEU A 123 -4.50 10.11 5.90
N ALA A 124 -3.32 9.74 5.40
CA ALA A 124 -2.60 8.56 5.86
C ALA A 124 -1.08 8.70 5.67
N GLN A 125 -0.32 7.91 6.41
CA GLN A 125 1.13 7.79 6.27
C GLN A 125 1.54 6.32 6.31
N LEU A 126 2.46 5.93 5.43
CA LEU A 126 3.14 4.65 5.49
C LEU A 126 4.62 4.89 5.73
N LYS A 127 5.13 4.53 6.89
CA LYS A 127 6.53 4.79 7.28
C LYS A 127 7.07 3.68 8.17
N SER A 128 8.39 3.55 8.20
CA SER A 128 9.05 2.74 9.22
C SER A 128 9.05 3.51 10.55
N HIS A 129 8.63 2.86 11.63
CA HIS A 129 8.77 3.34 13.00
C HIS A 129 9.94 2.61 13.66
N GLY A 130 10.81 3.36 14.32
CA GLY A 130 12.03 2.85 14.92
C GLY A 130 13.28 3.55 14.38
N ILE A 131 14.45 3.09 14.80
CA ILE A 131 15.73 3.70 14.43
C ILE A 131 16.09 3.26 12.99
N PRO A 132 16.34 4.20 12.05
CA PRO A 132 16.80 3.89 10.71
C PRO A 132 18.06 3.00 10.76
N GLY A 133 18.06 1.88 10.03
CA GLY A 133 19.19 0.94 9.98
C GLY A 133 19.16 -0.18 11.04
N LEU A 134 18.22 -0.15 11.99
CA LEU A 134 18.04 -1.20 13.01
C LEU A 134 16.74 -2.01 12.84
N GLY A 135 16.20 -2.07 11.61
CA GLY A 135 15.03 -2.91 11.31
C GLY A 135 13.70 -2.40 11.88
N GLY A 136 13.40 -1.11 11.70
CA GLY A 136 12.14 -0.51 12.17
C GLY A 136 10.87 -1.16 11.61
N GLU A 137 9.83 -1.26 12.45
CA GLU A 137 8.52 -1.82 12.10
C GLU A 137 7.81 -0.91 11.09
N LYS A 138 7.32 -1.47 9.99
CA LYS A 138 6.55 -0.71 9.00
C LYS A 138 5.14 -0.50 9.51
N ARG A 139 4.65 0.73 9.41
CA ARG A 139 3.33 1.11 9.93
C ARG A 139 2.56 1.94 8.91
N LEU A 140 1.26 1.66 8.80
CA LEU A 140 0.27 2.47 8.10
C LEU A 140 -0.58 3.18 9.16
N ASP A 141 -0.49 4.49 9.21
CA ASP A 141 -1.31 5.34 10.07
C ASP A 141 -2.35 6.07 9.23
N ILE A 142 -3.62 5.90 9.56
CA ILE A 142 -4.75 6.63 9.00
C ILE A 142 -5.10 7.73 9.99
N LEU A 143 -4.87 8.96 9.57
CA LEU A 143 -4.81 10.14 10.43
C LEU A 143 -6.17 10.83 10.62
N VAL A 144 -7.18 10.39 9.88
CA VAL A 144 -8.52 10.98 9.90
C VAL A 144 -9.57 9.92 10.26
N PRO A 145 -10.67 10.31 10.91
CA PRO A 145 -11.85 9.46 11.03
C PRO A 145 -12.33 9.04 9.65
N CYS A 146 -12.56 7.74 9.45
CA CYS A 146 -12.88 7.19 8.14
C CYS A 146 -13.82 5.98 8.24
N ASP A 147 -14.65 5.82 7.21
CA ASP A 147 -15.46 4.63 6.99
C ASP A 147 -14.59 3.46 6.51
N GLU A 148 -15.15 2.25 6.52
CA GLU A 148 -14.42 1.05 6.07
C GLU A 148 -14.02 1.11 4.58
N GLY A 149 -14.81 1.79 3.75
CA GLY A 149 -14.53 1.92 2.33
C GLY A 149 -13.27 2.74 2.08
N LEU A 150 -13.09 3.84 2.81
CA LEU A 150 -11.89 4.67 2.72
C LEU A 150 -10.67 3.92 3.28
N VAL A 151 -10.82 3.17 4.38
CA VAL A 151 -9.72 2.35 4.92
C VAL A 151 -9.23 1.34 3.87
N GLU A 152 -10.14 0.61 3.25
CA GLU A 152 -9.79 -0.37 2.22
C GLU A 152 -9.16 0.29 0.99
N LEU A 153 -9.67 1.45 0.56
CA LEU A 153 -9.09 2.24 -0.52
C LEU A 153 -7.64 2.65 -0.20
N ILE A 154 -7.38 3.14 1.02
CA ILE A 154 -6.05 3.51 1.49
C ILE A 154 -5.12 2.30 1.51
N VAL A 155 -5.59 1.16 2.03
CA VAL A 155 -4.80 -0.07 2.10
C VAL A 155 -4.42 -0.57 0.70
N VAL A 156 -5.40 -0.72 -0.20
CA VAL A 156 -5.16 -1.24 -1.55
C VAL A 156 -4.24 -0.30 -2.34
N THR A 157 -4.55 0.99 -2.39
CA THR A 157 -3.77 1.95 -3.19
C THR A 157 -2.39 2.23 -2.60
N GLY A 158 -2.27 2.26 -1.26
CA GLY A 158 -0.99 2.45 -0.59
C GLY A 158 -0.02 1.31 -0.86
N LEU A 159 -0.49 0.06 -0.78
CA LEU A 159 0.38 -1.08 -1.09
C LEU A 159 0.63 -1.27 -2.57
N ALA A 160 -0.31 -0.90 -3.44
CA ALA A 160 -0.08 -0.82 -4.88
C ALA A 160 1.05 0.18 -5.20
N ALA A 161 1.01 1.39 -4.62
CA ALA A 161 2.03 2.42 -4.82
C ALA A 161 3.42 1.94 -4.38
N VAL A 162 3.52 1.37 -3.18
CA VAL A 162 4.78 0.83 -2.65
C VAL A 162 5.33 -0.30 -3.51
N THR A 163 4.47 -1.20 -3.96
CA THR A 163 4.87 -2.38 -4.74
C THR A 163 5.38 -1.95 -6.11
N LEU A 164 4.63 -1.10 -6.81
CA LEU A 164 5.04 -0.59 -8.13
C LEU A 164 6.30 0.26 -8.04
N HIS A 165 6.42 1.14 -7.03
CA HIS A 165 7.62 1.93 -6.84
C HIS A 165 8.87 1.05 -6.63
N LYS A 166 8.76 -0.02 -5.82
CA LYS A 166 9.85 -0.97 -5.64
C LYS A 166 10.21 -1.70 -6.93
N GLN A 167 9.22 -2.13 -7.71
CA GLN A 167 9.48 -2.80 -9.00
C GLN A 167 10.21 -1.88 -9.97
N ILE A 168 9.79 -0.61 -10.06
CA ILE A 168 10.45 0.39 -10.93
C ILE A 168 11.87 0.68 -10.46
N LYS A 169 12.08 0.84 -9.15
CA LYS A 169 13.42 1.04 -8.59
C LYS A 169 14.35 -0.14 -8.90
N GLN A 170 13.87 -1.38 -8.70
CA GLN A 170 14.63 -2.59 -9.01
C GLN A 170 14.97 -2.72 -10.50
N ALA A 171 14.04 -2.36 -11.38
CA ALA A 171 14.29 -2.34 -12.83
C ALA A 171 15.32 -1.27 -13.24
N ALA A 172 15.25 -0.09 -12.65
CA ALA A 172 16.18 1.01 -12.94
C ALA A 172 17.61 0.74 -12.44
N GLU A 173 17.76 -0.01 -11.36
CA GLU A 173 19.07 -0.39 -10.79
C GLU A 173 19.75 -1.55 -11.57
N GLY A 174 19.22 -1.95 -12.73
CA GLY A 174 19.84 -2.97 -13.59
C GLY A 174 19.65 -4.40 -13.09
N GLY A 175 18.62 -4.66 -12.27
CA GLY A 175 18.25 -5.98 -11.80
C GLY A 175 17.73 -6.89 -12.91
N GLY A 176 18.63 -7.33 -13.80
CA GLY A 176 18.40 -8.38 -14.78
C GLY A 176 18.46 -9.76 -14.13
N ASP A 177 17.56 -10.02 -13.18
CA ASP A 177 17.03 -11.34 -12.84
C ASP A 177 16.15 -11.22 -11.59
N ALA A 178 14.87 -11.59 -11.74
CA ALA A 178 14.10 -12.05 -10.60
C ALA A 178 14.86 -13.25 -10.01
N VAL A 179 15.11 -13.26 -8.68
CA VAL A 179 15.92 -14.25 -7.93
C VAL A 179 17.38 -13.81 -7.67
N SER A 180 17.59 -12.68 -7.00
CA SER A 180 18.55 -12.52 -5.87
C SER A 180 18.76 -11.04 -5.52
N ALA A 181 17.87 -10.47 -4.71
CA ALA A 181 18.19 -9.30 -3.88
C ALA A 181 17.08 -9.05 -2.85
N LEU A 182 17.27 -9.59 -1.64
CA LEU A 182 17.33 -8.83 -0.38
C LEU A 182 17.12 -9.80 0.79
N VAL A 183 18.15 -10.63 1.02
CA VAL A 183 18.49 -11.04 2.39
C VAL A 183 19.01 -9.76 3.06
N GLY A 184 18.33 -9.30 4.10
CA GLY A 184 18.82 -8.26 5.02
C GLY A 184 18.59 -6.80 4.59
N ALA A 185 17.64 -6.15 5.26
CA ALA A 185 17.75 -4.82 5.87
C ALA A 185 16.44 -4.46 6.59
#